data_AF-A0A016SXE2-F1
#
_entry.id   AF-A0A016SXE2-F1
#
_cell.length_a   1.000
_cell.length_b   1.000
_cell.length_c   1.000
_cell.angle_alpha   90.00
_cell.angle_beta   90.00
_cell.angle_gamma   90.00
#
_symmetry.space_group_name_H-M   'P 1'
#
loop_
_entity.id
_entity.type
_entity.pdbx_description
1 polymer ?
#
loop_
_entity_poly.entity_id
_entity_poly.type
_entity_poly.pdbx_seq_one_letter_code
_entity_poly.pdbx_strand_id
1 'polypeptide(L)'
;MLLYNSSRVEGIIFFVYFVVSGTIFQSRDSCGHQPTVEEQIRIRRLRWFGHVCRMDTTRLPGSLLWRKRPTQWKVQRAAPKKTWIKQVEADLKTLRCSIVEAKIIAANRQEWKRVVQAIRTPVAPTAVLRGQTAPPDTS
;
A
#
# COMPACT_ATOMS: atom_id res chain seq x y z
N MET A 1 -39.27 6.94 -14.09
CA MET A 1 -38.66 7.21 -12.78
C MET A 1 -38.11 5.87 -12.27
N LEU A 2 -36.87 5.52 -12.64
CA LEU A 2 -36.34 4.17 -12.44
C LEU A 2 -35.69 4.03 -11.06
N LEU A 3 -36.30 3.18 -10.23
CA LEU A 3 -35.77 2.64 -8.99
C LEU A 3 -34.54 1.77 -9.29
N TYR A 4 -33.34 2.19 -8.88
CA TYR A 4 -32.15 1.33 -8.95
C TYR A 4 -32.00 0.54 -7.65
N ASN A 5 -32.08 -0.78 -7.82
CA ASN A 5 -32.08 -1.83 -6.81
C ASN A 5 -30.89 -1.73 -5.83
N SER A 6 -31.18 -1.28 -4.62
CA SER A 6 -30.32 -1.37 -3.44
C SER A 6 -30.42 -2.77 -2.83
N SER A 7 -29.66 -3.74 -3.33
CA SER A 7 -29.51 -5.05 -2.65
C SER A 7 -28.29 -5.91 -3.05
N ARG A 8 -27.38 -5.46 -3.92
CA ARG A 8 -26.29 -6.35 -4.43
C ARG A 8 -24.86 -5.83 -4.33
N VAL A 9 -24.63 -4.73 -3.59
CA VAL A 9 -23.28 -4.16 -3.38
C VAL A 9 -22.83 -4.19 -1.92
N GLU A 10 -23.77 -4.37 -0.98
CA GLU A 10 -23.50 -4.50 0.46
C GLU A 10 -22.76 -5.81 0.79
N GLY A 11 -23.00 -6.89 0.03
CA GLY A 11 -22.39 -8.21 0.28
C GLY A 11 -20.89 -8.30 -0.01
N ILE A 12 -20.39 -7.57 -1.01
CA ILE A 12 -18.96 -7.58 -1.38
C ILE A 12 -18.15 -6.72 -0.39
N ILE A 13 -18.75 -5.64 0.12
CA ILE A 13 -18.12 -4.79 1.13
C ILE A 13 -18.11 -5.51 2.48
N PHE A 14 -19.18 -6.22 2.87
CA PHE A 14 -19.20 -7.00 4.12
C PHE A 14 -18.24 -8.20 4.13
N PHE A 15 -18.05 -8.91 3.01
CA PHE A 15 -17.17 -10.08 2.96
C PHE A 15 -15.68 -9.73 3.18
N VAL A 16 -15.27 -8.49 2.89
CA VAL A 16 -13.91 -7.99 3.14
C VAL A 16 -13.71 -7.55 4.61
N TYR A 17 -14.77 -7.15 5.32
CA TYR A 17 -14.69 -6.73 6.72
C TYR A 17 -14.68 -7.91 7.71
N PHE A 18 -15.33 -9.04 7.40
CA PHE A 18 -15.48 -10.16 8.35
C PHE A 18 -14.25 -11.09 8.46
N VAL A 19 -13.42 -11.23 7.41
CA VAL A 19 -12.22 -12.10 7.47
C VAL A 19 -11.05 -11.49 8.29
N VAL A 20 -11.19 -10.24 8.76
CA VAL A 20 -10.15 -9.53 9.55
C VAL A 20 -10.37 -9.66 11.07
N SER A 21 -11.39 -10.38 11.54
CA SER A 21 -11.61 -10.64 12.96
C SER A 21 -11.76 -12.13 13.26
N GLY A 22 -10.64 -12.84 13.26
CA GLY A 22 -10.58 -14.23 13.73
C GLY A 22 -9.15 -14.72 13.75
N THR A 23 -8.54 -14.69 14.95
CA THR A 23 -7.47 -15.57 15.46
C THR A 23 -6.26 -15.83 14.52
N ILE A 24 -5.01 -15.58 14.93
CA ILE A 24 -4.23 -16.50 15.75
C ILE A 24 -2.88 -15.81 16.05
N PHE A 25 -2.56 -15.77 17.33
CA PHE A 25 -1.24 -15.61 17.91
C PHE A 25 -0.47 -16.93 17.73
N GLN A 26 0.71 -16.96 17.09
CA GLN A 26 1.86 -17.79 17.54
C GLN A 26 3.13 -17.73 16.66
N SER A 27 4.25 -17.71 17.39
CA SER A 27 5.60 -18.23 17.09
C SER A 27 6.44 -17.50 16.03
N ARG A 28 7.34 -16.63 16.51
CA ARG A 28 8.16 -15.71 15.70
C ARG A 28 9.56 -16.20 15.30
N ASP A 29 10.01 -17.39 15.70
CA ASP A 29 11.46 -17.69 15.63
C ASP A 29 11.88 -18.80 14.65
N SER A 30 11.03 -19.23 13.71
CA SER A 30 11.39 -20.35 12.80
C SER A 30 11.17 -20.09 11.31
N CYS A 31 10.60 -18.96 10.88
CA CYS A 31 10.27 -18.75 9.48
C CYS A 31 11.11 -17.64 8.84
N GLY A 32 12.14 -18.04 8.08
CA GLY A 32 13.09 -17.17 7.42
C GLY A 32 12.46 -15.95 6.74
N HIS A 33 12.68 -14.77 7.32
CA HIS A 33 12.34 -13.45 6.77
C HIS A 33 10.93 -13.31 6.19
N GLN A 34 9.93 -14.02 6.73
CA GLN A 34 8.56 -13.84 6.25
C GLN A 34 8.04 -12.43 6.60
N PRO A 35 7.44 -11.71 5.62
CA PRO A 35 6.90 -10.39 5.86
C PRO A 35 5.74 -10.48 6.85
N THR A 36 5.79 -9.61 7.85
CA THR A 36 4.73 -9.44 8.85
C THR A 36 3.38 -9.18 8.18
N VAL A 37 2.29 -9.48 8.89
CA VAL A 37 0.93 -9.19 8.39
C VAL A 37 0.78 -7.70 8.03
N GLU A 38 1.37 -6.82 8.82
CA GLU A 38 1.36 -5.38 8.54
C GLU A 38 2.06 -5.02 7.23
N GLU A 39 3.25 -5.57 6.98
CA GLU A 39 3.98 -5.37 5.73
C GLU A 39 3.21 -5.92 4.53
N GLN A 40 2.60 -7.10 4.67
CA GLN A 40 1.77 -7.66 3.61
C GLN A 40 0.58 -6.76 3.28
N ILE A 41 -0.08 -6.19 4.29
CA ILE A 41 -1.17 -5.23 4.10
C ILE A 41 -0.65 -3.97 3.39
N ARG A 42 0.47 -3.40 3.85
CA ARG A 42 1.13 -2.24 3.23
C ARG A 42 1.44 -2.47 1.75
N ILE A 43 2.05 -3.62 1.44
CA ILE A 43 2.39 -4.01 0.07
C ILE A 43 1.15 -4.14 -0.80
N ARG A 44 0.10 -4.81 -0.31
CA ARG A 44 -1.17 -4.92 -1.05
C ARG A 44 -1.78 -3.54 -1.31
N ARG A 45 -1.77 -2.65 -0.33
CA ARG A 45 -2.28 -1.28 -0.47
C ARG A 45 -1.51 -0.49 -1.53
N LEU A 46 -0.19 -0.51 -1.48
CA LEU A 46 0.65 0.20 -2.46
C LEU A 46 0.58 -0.41 -3.85
N ARG A 47 0.44 -1.73 -3.98
CA ARG A 47 0.16 -2.39 -5.27
C ARG A 47 -1.14 -1.87 -5.88
N TRP A 48 -2.19 -1.78 -5.06
CA TRP A 48 -3.46 -1.27 -5.52
C TRP A 48 -3.36 0.22 -5.88
N PHE A 49 -2.71 1.04 -5.06
CA PHE A 49 -2.45 2.45 -5.40
C PHE A 49 -1.80 2.62 -6.77
N GLY A 50 -0.71 1.91 -7.04
CA GLY A 50 -0.07 2.04 -8.36
C GLY A 50 -0.95 1.56 -9.51
N HIS A 51 -1.80 0.56 -9.30
CA HIS A 51 -2.77 0.15 -10.32
C HIS A 51 -3.88 1.20 -10.52
N VAL A 52 -4.38 1.86 -9.46
CA VAL A 52 -5.32 2.99 -9.60
C VAL A 52 -4.67 4.18 -10.31
N CYS A 53 -3.41 4.50 -10.03
CA CYS A 53 -2.69 5.58 -10.73
C CYS A 53 -2.57 5.35 -12.24
N ARG A 54 -2.53 4.09 -12.69
CA ARG A 54 -2.51 3.69 -14.10
C ARG A 54 -3.89 3.36 -14.66
N MET A 55 -4.94 3.41 -13.83
CA MET A 55 -6.30 3.27 -14.32
C MET A 55 -6.75 4.58 -14.95
N ASP A 56 -7.44 4.45 -16.08
CA ASP A 56 -8.18 5.55 -16.68
C ASP A 56 -9.13 6.20 -15.66
N THR A 57 -9.19 7.53 -15.66
CA THR A 57 -10.00 8.35 -14.76
C THR A 57 -11.51 8.23 -15.02
N THR A 58 -11.91 7.73 -16.19
CA THR A 58 -13.29 7.35 -16.52
C THR A 58 -13.78 6.17 -15.67
N ARG A 59 -12.86 5.34 -15.14
CA ARG A 59 -13.21 4.23 -14.27
C ARG A 59 -13.47 4.71 -12.84
N LEU A 60 -14.52 4.16 -12.23
CA LEU A 60 -14.97 4.53 -10.88
C LEU A 60 -13.84 4.59 -9.83
N PRO A 61 -12.91 3.62 -9.73
CA PRO A 61 -11.86 3.68 -8.70
C PRO A 61 -10.90 4.86 -8.89
N GLY A 62 -10.53 5.17 -10.15
CA GLY A 62 -9.70 6.33 -10.46
C GLY A 62 -10.44 7.64 -10.19
N SER A 63 -11.69 7.74 -10.64
CA SER A 63 -12.54 8.92 -10.40
C SER A 63 -12.75 9.19 -8.90
N LEU A 64 -13.05 8.16 -8.11
CA LEU A 64 -13.33 8.29 -6.68
C LEU A 64 -12.08 8.62 -5.87
N LEU A 65 -10.92 8.08 -6.24
CA LEU A 65 -9.69 8.30 -5.49
C LEU A 65 -9.28 9.78 -5.50
N TRP A 66 -9.38 10.43 -6.67
CA TRP A 66 -8.96 11.82 -6.85
C TRP A 66 -10.07 12.84 -6.61
N ARG A 67 -11.29 12.38 -6.30
CA ARG A 67 -12.43 13.25 -6.07
C ARG A 67 -12.21 14.08 -4.81
N LYS A 68 -12.27 15.41 -4.96
CA LYS A 68 -12.39 16.31 -3.80
C LYS A 68 -13.71 16.04 -3.10
N ARG A 69 -13.64 15.78 -1.80
CA ARG A 69 -14.82 15.61 -0.96
C ARG A 69 -15.68 16.89 -1.03
N PRO A 70 -16.97 16.82 -1.39
CA PRO A 70 -17.85 17.99 -1.37
C PRO A 70 -17.97 18.56 0.05
N THR A 71 -17.90 19.88 0.18
CA THR A 71 -17.97 20.59 1.47
C THR A 71 -19.27 20.30 2.23
N GLN A 72 -20.37 20.07 1.51
CA GLN A 72 -21.67 19.74 2.08
C GLN A 72 -21.78 18.32 2.69
N TRP A 73 -20.77 17.45 2.50
CA TRP A 73 -20.85 16.07 3.00
C TRP A 73 -20.57 16.02 4.50
N LYS A 74 -21.63 15.85 5.31
CA LYS A 74 -21.54 15.59 6.75
C LYS A 74 -21.00 14.17 7.03
N VAL A 75 -19.84 14.06 7.68
CA VAL A 75 -19.34 12.77 8.19
C VAL A 75 -20.13 12.42 9.45
N GLN A 76 -20.63 11.19 9.58
CA GLN A 76 -21.15 10.72 10.85
C GLN A 76 -20.04 10.71 11.91
N ARG A 77 -20.35 11.09 13.16
CA ARG A 77 -19.34 11.20 14.24
C ARG A 77 -18.61 9.87 14.51
N ALA A 78 -19.29 8.74 14.31
CA ALA A 78 -18.76 7.40 14.49
C ALA A 78 -18.03 6.84 13.26
N ALA A 79 -17.98 7.57 12.14
CA ALA A 79 -17.34 7.06 10.94
C ALA A 79 -15.81 6.95 11.10
N PRO A 80 -15.16 6.01 10.41
CA PRO A 80 -13.71 5.92 10.37
C PRO A 80 -13.08 7.25 9.92
N LYS A 81 -12.26 7.84 10.79
CA LYS A 81 -11.57 9.11 10.50
C LYS A 81 -10.40 8.94 9.51
N LYS A 82 -9.81 7.73 9.45
CA LYS A 82 -8.70 7.40 8.54
C LYS A 82 -9.28 6.98 7.20
N THR A 83 -9.14 7.83 6.18
CA THR A 83 -9.46 7.47 4.80
C THR A 83 -8.39 6.58 4.20
N TRP A 84 -8.73 5.86 3.13
CA TRP A 84 -7.78 5.02 2.41
C TRP A 84 -6.57 5.81 1.90
N ILE A 85 -6.76 7.03 1.36
CA ILE A 85 -5.65 7.93 0.97
C ILE A 85 -4.75 8.24 2.16
N LYS A 86 -5.31 8.55 3.33
CA LYS A 86 -4.51 8.85 4.53
C LYS A 86 -3.67 7.65 4.97
N GLN A 87 -4.16 6.42 4.74
CA GLN A 87 -3.38 5.21 4.97
C GLN A 87 -2.27 5.04 3.93
N VAL A 88 -2.54 5.31 2.65
CA VAL A 88 -1.51 5.31 1.59
C VAL A 88 -0.43 6.36 1.87
N GLU A 89 -0.81 7.58 2.26
CA GLU A 89 0.14 8.64 2.64
C GLU A 89 1.02 8.21 3.82
N ALA A 90 0.45 7.53 4.81
CA ALA A 90 1.22 6.98 5.93
C ALA A 90 2.21 5.90 5.46
N ASP A 91 1.78 5.00 4.57
CA ASP A 91 2.64 3.97 3.98
C ASP A 91 3.76 4.60 3.13
N LEU A 92 3.47 5.63 2.34
CA LEU A 92 4.46 6.38 1.54
C LEU A 92 5.45 7.16 2.40
N LYS A 93 5.04 7.62 3.58
CA LYS A 93 5.94 8.28 4.54
C LYS A 93 7.06 7.35 4.99
N THR A 94 6.80 6.03 5.11
CA THR A 94 7.84 5.04 5.40
C THR A 94 8.88 4.93 4.28
N LEU A 95 8.48 5.24 3.05
CA LEU A 95 9.32 5.26 1.84
C LEU A 95 9.92 6.64 1.55
N ARG A 96 9.71 7.64 2.42
CA ARG A 96 10.15 9.03 2.21
C ARG A 96 9.67 9.64 0.87
N CYS A 97 8.48 9.23 0.42
CA CYS A 97 7.91 9.67 -0.85
C CYS A 97 6.61 10.45 -0.62
N SER A 98 6.42 11.55 -1.34
CA SER A 98 5.14 12.26 -1.35
C SER A 98 4.12 11.56 -2.26
N ILE A 99 2.83 11.85 -2.07
CA ILE A 99 1.78 11.25 -2.91
C ILE A 99 1.85 11.70 -4.38
N VAL A 100 2.42 12.88 -4.64
CA VAL A 100 2.61 13.41 -6.00
C VAL A 100 3.73 12.66 -6.70
N GLU A 101 4.90 12.53 -6.05
CA GLU A 101 6.02 11.74 -6.55
C GLU A 101 5.63 10.28 -6.75
N ALA A 102 4.91 9.70 -5.77
CA ALA A 102 4.43 8.33 -5.87
C ALA A 102 3.51 8.13 -7.07
N LYS A 103 2.68 9.12 -7.42
CA LYS A 103 1.82 9.08 -8.62
C LYS A 103 2.65 9.09 -9.91
N ILE A 104 3.71 9.89 -9.98
CA ILE A 104 4.63 9.96 -11.12
C ILE A 104 5.36 8.62 -11.29
N ILE A 105 5.97 8.11 -10.22
CA ILE A 105 6.68 6.82 -10.22
C ILE A 105 5.71 5.68 -10.55
N ALA A 106 4.48 5.73 -10.01
CA ALA A 106 3.45 4.75 -10.29
C ALA A 106 2.99 4.71 -11.75
N ALA A 107 3.21 5.76 -12.55
CA ALA A 107 2.92 5.71 -13.98
C ALA A 107 3.73 4.61 -14.68
N ASN A 108 4.98 4.39 -14.26
CA ASN A 108 5.80 3.28 -14.73
C ASN A 108 5.58 2.03 -13.86
N ARG A 109 4.99 0.98 -14.45
CA ARG A 109 4.70 -0.28 -13.75
C ARG A 109 5.95 -0.92 -13.13
N GLN A 110 7.09 -0.84 -13.81
CA GLN A 110 8.30 -1.52 -13.38
C GLN A 110 9.01 -0.74 -12.27
N GLU A 111 9.07 0.59 -12.36
CA GLU A 111 9.57 1.43 -11.26
C GLU A 111 8.72 1.23 -10.01
N TRP A 112 7.39 1.25 -10.15
CA TRP A 112 6.49 1.02 -9.03
C TRP A 112 6.69 -0.37 -8.39
N LYS A 113 6.92 -1.39 -9.22
CA LYS A 113 7.21 -2.75 -8.73
C LYS A 113 8.49 -2.76 -7.89
N ARG A 114 9.55 -2.05 -8.30
CA ARG A 114 10.80 -1.97 -7.53
C ARG A 114 10.59 -1.30 -6.18
N VAL A 115 9.89 -0.16 -6.14
CA VAL A 115 9.56 0.56 -4.90
C VAL A 115 8.79 -0.34 -3.92
N VAL A 116 7.76 -1.03 -4.40
CA VAL A 116 6.96 -1.94 -3.56
C VAL A 116 7.77 -3.15 -3.07
N GLN A 117 8.70 -3.66 -3.87
CA GLN A 117 9.53 -4.80 -3.49
C GLN A 117 10.61 -4.43 -2.47
N ALA A 118 11.10 -3.19 -2.49
CA ALA A 118 12.02 -2.69 -1.47
C ALA A 118 11.44 -2.76 -0.04
N ILE A 119 10.12 -2.84 0.12
CA ILE A 119 9.45 -3.04 1.42
C ILE A 119 9.64 -4.47 1.94
N ARG A 120 9.75 -5.47 1.04
CA ARG A 120 9.90 -6.88 1.40
C ARG A 120 11.33 -7.26 1.74
N THR A 121 12.27 -6.60 1.10
CA THR A 121 13.69 -6.74 1.38
C THR A 121 14.11 -5.53 2.21
N PRO A 122 13.98 -5.58 3.55
CA PRO A 122 14.78 -4.68 4.36
C PRO A 122 16.22 -5.02 3.97
N VAL A 123 16.88 -4.09 3.29
CA VAL A 123 18.26 -4.27 2.86
C VAL A 123 19.04 -4.76 4.06
N ALA A 124 19.53 -6.00 4.00
CA ALA A 124 20.37 -6.56 5.05
C ALA A 124 21.59 -5.63 5.21
N PRO A 125 21.89 -5.17 6.43
CA PRO A 125 23.06 -4.35 6.65
C PRO A 125 24.31 -5.20 6.40
N THR A 126 25.36 -4.59 5.85
CA THR A 126 26.76 -5.09 5.89
C THR A 126 27.07 -6.37 5.10
N ALA A 127 27.43 -6.27 3.82
CA ALA A 127 28.44 -7.16 3.20
C ALA A 127 28.92 -6.68 1.82
N VAL A 128 28.07 -6.06 0.99
CA VAL A 128 28.40 -5.89 -0.44
C VAL A 128 29.34 -4.72 -0.74
N LEU A 129 29.66 -3.85 0.24
CA LEU A 129 30.52 -2.68 0.03
C LEU A 129 31.85 -2.67 0.83
N ARG A 130 32.21 -3.74 1.57
CA ARG A 130 33.45 -3.76 2.37
C ARG A 130 34.44 -4.88 1.97
N GLY A 131 34.39 -5.33 0.73
CA GLY A 131 35.28 -6.38 0.23
C GLY A 131 35.81 -6.05 -1.16
N GLN A 132 36.55 -4.95 -1.28
CA GLN A 132 37.40 -4.49 -2.40
C GLN A 132 37.79 -3.05 -2.04
N THR A 133 38.91 -2.74 -1.40
CA THR A 133 40.29 -2.90 -1.90
C THR A 133 41.29 -3.00 -0.74
N ALA A 134 42.03 -4.09 -0.68
CA ALA A 134 43.40 -4.10 -0.17
C ALA A 134 44.21 -5.04 -1.06
N PRO A 135 45.27 -4.55 -1.71
CA PRO A 135 46.42 -5.38 -2.04
C PRO A 135 47.71 -4.67 -1.54
N PRO A 136 48.86 -5.35 -1.54
CA PRO A 136 49.52 -5.83 -0.34
C PRO A 136 50.73 -4.95 0.02
N ASP A 137 51.05 -4.87 1.31
CA ASP A 137 52.38 -4.48 1.75
C ASP A 137 53.39 -5.44 1.11
N THR A 138 54.30 -4.88 0.32
CA THR A 138 55.51 -5.57 -0.14
C THR A 138 56.68 -4.63 0.00
N SER A 139 57.50 -4.93 1.02
CA SER A 139 58.89 -4.51 1.31
C SER A 139 59.25 -3.03 1.35
#